data_AF-A0A7C3G608-F1
#
_entry.id   AF-A0A7C3G608-F1
#
_cell.length_a   1.000
_cell.length_b   1.000
_cell.length_c   1.000
_cell.angle_alpha   90.00
_cell.angle_beta   90.00
_cell.angle_gamma   90.00
#
_symmetry.space_group_name_H-M   'P 1'
#
loop_
_entity.id
_entity.type
_entity.pdbx_description
1 polymer ?
#
loop_
_entity_poly.entity_id
_entity_poly.type
_entity_poly.pdbx_seq_one_letter_code
_entity_poly.pdbx_strand_id
1 'polypeptide(L)' 'MFKIVGSINYLFVVFLNAFTDLGHKIIIQNTVFKVYDGPTQIVLTAIVNALILFPFILVFSPSGFLA' A
#
# COMPACT_ATOMS: atom_id res chain seq x y z
N MET A 1 -3.76 13.52 24.06
CA MET A 1 -4.06 13.00 22.70
C MET A 1 -5.48 12.45 22.55
N PHE A 2 -6.03 11.67 23.48
CA PHE A 2 -7.40 11.08 23.34
C PHE A 2 -8.57 11.96 23.81
N LYS A 3 -8.34 13.23 24.15
CA LYS A 3 -9.37 14.15 24.69
C LYS A 3 -10.14 14.90 23.61
N ILE A 4 -9.85 14.64 22.33
CA ILE A 4 -10.50 15.28 21.19
C ILE A 4 -11.71 14.41 20.81
N VAL A 5 -12.90 15.01 20.78
CA VAL A 5 -14.12 14.35 20.30
C VAL A 5 -13.85 13.84 18.87
N GLY A 6 -13.96 12.51 18.67
CA GLY A 6 -13.71 11.87 17.38
C GLY A 6 -12.34 11.21 17.20
N SER A 7 -11.42 11.28 18.18
CA SER A 7 -10.12 10.58 18.09
C SER A 7 -10.25 9.07 17.85
N ILE A 8 -11.24 8.42 18.46
CA ILE A 8 -11.45 6.97 18.30
C ILE A 8 -11.98 6.62 16.90
N ASN A 9 -12.87 7.45 16.33
CA ASN A 9 -13.39 7.28 14.98
C ASN A 9 -12.29 7.51 13.94
N TYR A 10 -11.46 8.53 14.15
CA TYR A 10 -10.28 8.79 13.31
C TYR A 10 -9.30 7.61 13.33
N LEU A 11 -8.98 7.09 14.52
CA LEU A 11 -8.11 5.93 14.68
C LEU A 11 -8.65 4.71 13.90
N PHE A 12 -9.96 4.46 13.97
CA PHE A 12 -10.60 3.37 13.26
C PHE A 12 -10.49 3.52 11.73
N VAL A 13 -10.73 4.72 11.21
CA VAL A 13 -10.60 5.00 9.76
C VAL A 13 -9.15 4.84 9.29
N VAL A 14 -8.18 5.36 10.03
CA VAL A 14 -6.76 5.21 9.71
C VAL A 14 -6.34 3.75 9.76
N PHE A 15 -6.82 2.99 10.75
CA PHE A 15 -6.57 1.56 10.87
C PHE A 15 -7.10 0.79 9.66
N LEU A 16 -8.36 1.02 9.27
CA LEU A 16 -8.95 0.37 8.09
C LEU A 16 -8.17 0.69 6.82
N ASN A 17 -7.77 1.96 6.62
CA ASN A 17 -6.98 2.37 5.48
C ASN A 17 -5.61 1.64 5.44
N ALA A 18 -4.88 1.63 6.56
CA ALA A 18 -3.61 0.93 6.65
C ALA A 18 -3.75 -0.59 6.43
N PHE A 19 -4.83 -1.21 6.92
CA PHE A 19 -5.09 -2.63 6.73
C PHE A 19 -5.45 -2.97 5.28
N THR A 20 -6.28 -2.16 4.64
CA THR A 20 -6.58 -2.31 3.21
C THR A 20 -5.31 -2.17 2.38
N ASP A 21 -4.43 -1.23 2.74
CA ASP A 21 -3.17 -1.01 2.03
C ASP A 21 -2.19 -2.19 2.17
N LEU A 22 -2.16 -2.80 3.35
CA LEU A 22 -1.39 -4.02 3.57
C LEU A 22 -2.00 -5.22 2.81
N GLY A 23 -3.33 -5.35 2.84
CA GLY A 23 -4.05 -6.47 2.25
C GLY A 23 -3.87 -6.56 0.74
N HIS A 24 -3.99 -5.44 0.01
CA HIS A 24 -3.84 -5.47 -1.44
C HIS A 24 -2.39 -5.75 -1.87
N LYS A 25 -1.38 -5.20 -1.18
CA LYS A 25 0.05 -5.47 -1.43
C LYS A 25 0.36 -6.97 -1.27
N ILE A 26 -0.15 -7.59 -0.20
CA ILE A 26 0.05 -9.01 0.08
C ILE A 26 -0.67 -9.90 -0.93
N ILE A 27 -1.93 -9.60 -1.26
CA ILE A 27 -2.72 -10.42 -2.20
C ILE A 27 -2.10 -10.42 -3.59
N ILE A 28 -1.65 -9.27 -4.09
CA ILE A 28 -1.06 -9.16 -5.43
C ILE A 28 0.25 -9.95 -5.50
N GLN A 29 1.14 -9.79 -4.51
CA GLN A 29 2.39 -10.56 -4.46
C GLN A 29 2.13 -12.07 -4.37
N ASN A 30 1.25 -12.51 -3.46
CA ASN A 30 0.94 -13.93 -3.28
C ASN A 30 0.29 -14.56 -4.52
N THR A 31 -0.49 -13.79 -5.28
CA THR A 31 -1.04 -14.25 -6.57
C THR A 31 0.08 -14.54 -7.56
N VAL A 32 1.06 -13.63 -7.69
CA VAL A 32 2.22 -13.84 -8.57
C VAL A 32 3.04 -15.05 -8.12
N PHE A 33 3.28 -15.20 -6.81
CA PHE A 33 3.98 -16.33 -6.22
C PHE A 33 3.26 -17.68 -6.41
N LYS A 34 1.93 -17.69 -6.55
CA LYS A 34 1.15 -18.93 -6.76
C LYS A 34 0.95 -19.31 -8.22
N VAL A 35 0.96 -18.34 -9.12
CA VAL A 35 0.60 -18.53 -10.53
C VAL A 35 1.83 -18.72 -11.42
N TYR A 36 2.97 -18.15 -11.03
CA TYR A 36 4.19 -18.18 -11.82
C TYR A 36 5.35 -18.79 -11.04
N ASP A 37 6.24 -19.47 -11.76
CA ASP A 37 7.46 -20.06 -11.22
C ASP A 37 8.70 -19.51 -11.92
N GLY A 38 9.86 -19.67 -11.26
CA GLY A 38 11.17 -19.46 -11.85
C GLY A 38 11.47 -18.02 -12.28
N PRO A 39 12.18 -17.80 -13.41
CA PRO A 39 12.63 -16.45 -13.81
C PRO A 39 11.48 -15.47 -14.04
N THR A 40 10.36 -15.95 -14.57
CA THR A 40 9.14 -15.16 -14.82
C THR A 40 8.54 -14.59 -13.54
N GLN A 41 8.49 -15.38 -12.47
CA GLN A 41 8.01 -14.94 -11.17
C GLN A 41 8.88 -13.82 -10.58
N ILE A 42 10.20 -13.92 -10.73
CA ILE A 42 11.15 -12.91 -10.23
C ILE A 42 10.91 -11.57 -10.93
N VAL A 43 10.81 -11.58 -12.25
CA VAL A 43 10.56 -10.37 -13.06
C VAL A 43 9.20 -9.76 -12.72
N LEU A 44 8.15 -10.56 -12.66
CA LEU A 44 6.80 -10.09 -12.32
C LEU A 44 6.72 -9.52 -10.90
N THR A 45 7.43 -10.13 -9.94
CA THR A 45 7.50 -9.62 -8.56
C THR A 45 8.21 -8.26 -8.52
N ALA A 46 9.29 -8.08 -9.27
CA ALA A 46 9.98 -6.79 -9.36
C ALA A 46 9.08 -5.69 -9.97
N ILE A 47 8.34 -6.02 -11.03
CA ILE A 47 7.39 -5.09 -11.66
C ILE A 47 6.26 -4.72 -10.69
N VAL A 48 5.67 -5.71 -10.02
CA VAL A 48 4.61 -5.48 -9.02
C VAL A 48 5.11 -4.56 -7.89
N ASN A 49 6.32 -4.79 -7.39
CA ASN A 49 6.90 -3.93 -6.35
C ASN A 49 7.09 -2.48 -6.82
N ALA A 50 7.53 -2.29 -8.07
CA ALA A 50 7.64 -0.96 -8.66
C ALA A 50 6.26 -0.27 -8.78
N LEU A 51 5.23 -1.00 -9.23
CA LEU A 51 3.86 -0.48 -9.36
C LEU A 51 3.23 -0.14 -8.01
N ILE A 52 3.54 -0.91 -6.97
CA ILE A 52 3.09 -0.63 -5.60
C ILE A 52 3.68 0.70 -5.09
N LEU A 53 4.93 1.02 -5.43
CA LEU A 53 5.62 2.26 -5.02
C LEU A 53 5.23 3.48 -5.86
N PHE A 54 4.85 3.28 -7.12
CA PHE A 54 4.53 4.33 -8.08
C PHE A 54 3.50 5.37 -7.56
N PRO A 55 2.33 4.99 -7.00
CA PRO A 55 1.37 5.97 -6.49
C PRO A 55 1.91 6.73 -5.27
N PHE A 56 2.72 6.10 -4.42
CA PHE A 56 3.35 6.79 -3.29
C PHE A 56 4.29 7.90 -3.78
N ILE A 57 5.12 7.62 -4.79
CA ILE A 57 6.05 8.60 -5.36
C ILE A 57 5.27 9.74 -6.04
N LEU A 58 4.27 9.41 -6.84
CA LEU A 58 3.47 10.42 -7.55
C LEU A 58 2.66 11.32 -6.62
N VAL A 59 2.13 10.78 -5.53
CA VAL A 59 1.33 11.56 -4.56
C VAL A 59 2.23 12.29 -3.55
N PHE A 60 3.46 11.82 -3.32
CA PHE A 60 4.43 12.49 -2.45
C PHE A 60 4.84 13.88 -2.98
N SER A 61 5.07 14.02 -4.29
CA SER A 61 5.40 15.32 -4.89
C SER A 61 4.35 16.41 -4.66
N PRO A 62 3.06 16.26 -5.04
CA PRO A 62 2.05 17.28 -4.77
C PRO A 62 1.80 17.48 -3.27
N SER A 63 1.92 16.44 -2.44
CA SER A 63 1.80 16.58 -0.98
C SER A 63 2.89 17.49 -0.39
N GLY A 64 4.11 17.46 -0.94
CA GLY A 64 5.22 18.31 -0.50
C GLY A 64 5.16 19.76 -1.01
N PHE A 65 4.49 20.01 -2.15
CA PHE A 65 4.29 21.37 -2.68
C PHE A 65 3.03 22.08 -2.13
N LEU A 66 2.10 21.33 -1.54
CA LEU A 66 0.85 21.84 -0.94
C LEU A 66 0.91 21.97 0.60
N ALA A 67 2.06 21.68 1.22
CA ALA A 67 2.28 21.75 2.67
C ALA A 67 2.68 23.17 3.14
#